data_AF-A0A2U9ID88-F1
#
_entry.id   AF-A0A2U9ID88-F1
#
_cell.length_a   1.000
_cell.length_b   1.000
_cell.length_c   1.000
_cell.angle_alpha   90.00
_cell.angle_beta   90.00
_cell.angle_gamma   90.00
#
_symmetry.space_group_name_H-M   'P 1'
#
loop_
_entity.id
_entity.type
_entity.pdbx_description
1 polymer ?
#
loop_
_entity_poly.entity_id
_entity_poly.type
_entity_poly.pdbx_seq_one_letter_code
_entity_poly.pdbx_strand_id
1 'polypeptide(L)'
;MQSDNRLRKTLTRWELTYLSLGGIIGSGWLFAPLAAAAYAGGASIISWILGGILMIFIALSYAEISSAIPKSGGIIRYPHYTHGRIVGFTMAWVYLISAVSTVSIEAIATTTYLSHFVPSLYNVQEDSLTLQGILVTYVLLLIFFFANYFGVKILGRISHGIGWWKLIIPTVTAILLFIYFNPQNFSNFISNNVEGYGGINGILYAIPSSGIIFSYLGFRQAIEYGGEGKNPQKDIPFAIISSLLIAMLIFTILQIGFIGSINWSKIGLSPGDWGSLLSSPLSNAPIYSVFEINGVSLFLDIWLSILIFDAIISPAGTGIIYTGTTARTFYGSATNGYLPRIFSEIKKTGIPEFSLIVSIIAAAIFLLPLPSWYAIVSISSSATVLTYIMGGIGLHSLRHVASDLRRPYELKLWKIIAPISTITAGLLVYWSGFSTLFYIIVMGLLGLTVFFALNSKMKIINITSGIIILFSSYLFYMATNGLNYSNNIGLLLFLLMITSTIILQSLFINIPIKEIKASLWLLIFMLGIMPLSYFSPFGLVDLIPFPYDLIIVSLILIGIHYAAVKSSIRTSELEEIINANAV
;
A
#
# COMPACT_ATOMS: atom_id res chain seq x y z
N MET A 1 18.68 -11.22 -15.78
CA MET A 1 19.82 -10.55 -15.08
C MET A 1 20.57 -9.50 -15.90
N GLN A 2 20.88 -9.73 -17.18
CA GLN A 2 21.68 -8.79 -18.00
C GLN A 2 21.04 -7.40 -18.22
N SER A 3 19.71 -7.29 -18.16
CA SER A 3 18.99 -6.03 -18.37
C SER A 3 19.24 -5.00 -17.27
N ASP A 4 19.47 -5.44 -16.03
CA ASP A 4 19.72 -4.54 -14.89
C ASP A 4 21.05 -3.80 -15.01
N ASN A 5 22.05 -4.38 -15.70
CA ASN A 5 23.34 -3.74 -15.94
C ASN A 5 23.25 -2.50 -16.84
N ARG A 6 22.12 -2.33 -17.55
CA ARG A 6 21.87 -1.16 -18.40
C ARG A 6 21.25 0.01 -17.64
N LEU A 7 20.85 -0.19 -16.38
CA LEU A 7 20.31 0.87 -15.53
C LEU A 7 21.43 1.81 -15.05
N ARG A 8 21.11 3.10 -14.94
CA ARG A 8 22.08 4.12 -14.57
C ARG A 8 22.20 4.23 -13.05
N LYS A 9 23.37 3.89 -12.50
CA LYS A 9 23.70 4.01 -11.08
C LYS A 9 23.99 5.46 -10.68
N THR A 10 22.93 6.26 -10.55
CA THR A 10 23.05 7.72 -10.33
C THR A 10 22.56 8.17 -8.96
N LEU A 11 21.71 7.39 -8.31
CA LEU A 11 21.02 7.78 -7.08
C LEU A 11 21.94 7.64 -5.86
N THR A 12 22.14 8.75 -5.17
CA THR A 12 22.83 8.87 -3.88
C THR A 12 21.91 8.50 -2.73
N ARG A 13 22.47 8.34 -1.53
CA ARG A 13 21.71 8.17 -0.28
C ARG A 13 20.58 9.17 -0.11
N TRP A 14 20.83 10.45 -0.37
CA TRP A 14 19.83 11.50 -0.19
C TRP A 14 18.76 11.44 -1.27
N GLU A 15 19.11 11.17 -2.53
CA GLU A 15 18.12 10.97 -3.59
C GLU A 15 17.21 9.76 -3.28
N LEU A 16 17.75 8.65 -2.78
CA LEU A 16 16.94 7.51 -2.33
C LEU A 16 16.04 7.86 -1.14
N THR A 17 16.55 8.66 -0.20
CA THR A 17 15.77 9.13 0.97
C THR A 17 14.64 10.06 0.52
N TYR A 18 14.90 10.98 -0.41
CA TYR A 18 13.89 11.88 -0.97
C TYR A 18 12.88 11.14 -1.86
N LEU A 19 13.28 10.08 -2.55
CA LEU A 19 12.33 9.20 -3.25
C LEU A 19 11.38 8.53 -2.26
N SER A 20 11.90 7.99 -1.16
CA SER A 20 11.06 7.38 -0.12
C SER A 20 10.15 8.40 0.57
N LEU A 21 10.70 9.54 0.99
CA LEU A 21 9.91 10.64 1.57
C LEU A 21 8.89 11.20 0.58
N GLY A 22 9.27 11.37 -0.68
CA GLY A 22 8.38 11.84 -1.73
C GLY A 22 7.27 10.84 -2.05
N GLY A 23 7.51 9.55 -1.82
CA GLY A 23 6.48 8.51 -1.86
C GLY A 23 5.57 8.49 -0.63
N ILE A 24 6.09 8.89 0.55
CA ILE A 24 5.33 8.93 1.81
C ILE A 24 4.43 10.17 1.86
N ILE A 25 4.99 11.33 1.51
CA ILE A 25 4.33 12.62 1.57
C ILE A 25 3.67 12.89 0.21
N GLY A 26 2.48 12.32 0.04
CA GLY A 26 1.60 12.52 -1.12
C GLY A 26 0.25 13.11 -0.71
N SER A 27 -0.83 12.46 -1.11
CA SER A 27 -2.19 12.79 -0.68
C SER A 27 -2.51 12.34 0.76
N GLY A 28 -1.81 11.33 1.26
CA GLY A 28 -2.07 10.73 2.58
C GLY A 28 -2.04 11.73 3.74
N TRP A 29 -1.05 12.61 3.81
CA TRP A 29 -0.97 13.60 4.91
C TRP A 29 -2.08 14.66 4.86
N LEU A 30 -2.73 14.82 3.71
CA LEU A 30 -3.82 15.79 3.52
C LEU A 30 -5.18 15.20 3.92
N PHE A 31 -5.47 13.96 3.51
CA PHE A 31 -6.78 13.31 3.71
C PHE A 31 -6.83 12.38 4.93
N ALA A 32 -5.75 11.64 5.21
CA ALA A 32 -5.74 10.64 6.26
C ALA A 32 -6.02 11.19 7.67
N PRO A 33 -5.60 12.43 8.05
CA PRO A 33 -5.90 12.92 9.39
C PRO A 33 -7.40 12.99 9.72
N LEU A 34 -8.22 13.34 8.73
CA LEU A 34 -9.68 13.36 8.88
C LEU A 34 -10.24 11.95 9.03
N ALA A 35 -9.90 11.04 8.12
CA ALA A 35 -10.40 9.66 8.18
C ALA A 35 -9.92 8.93 9.45
N ALA A 36 -8.68 9.20 9.89
CA ALA A 36 -8.16 8.62 11.12
C ALA A 36 -8.94 9.13 12.33
N ALA A 37 -9.21 10.44 12.40
CA ALA A 37 -10.05 11.03 13.42
C ALA A 37 -11.50 10.51 13.34
N ALA A 38 -12.04 10.27 12.15
CA ALA A 38 -13.38 9.75 11.99
C ALA A 38 -13.53 8.31 12.53
N TYR A 39 -12.52 7.46 12.31
CA TYR A 39 -12.52 6.05 12.75
C TYR A 39 -12.06 5.83 14.19
N ALA A 40 -11.17 6.68 14.73
CA ALA A 40 -10.56 6.47 16.04
C ALA A 40 -10.71 7.65 17.01
N GLY A 41 -11.39 8.72 16.61
CA GLY A 41 -11.54 9.95 17.40
C GLY A 41 -10.20 10.59 17.77
N GLY A 42 -10.11 11.12 18.98
CA GLY A 42 -8.85 11.65 19.54
C GLY A 42 -7.74 10.60 19.59
N ALA A 43 -8.09 9.32 19.79
CA ALA A 43 -7.14 8.22 19.85
C ALA A 43 -6.50 7.84 18.49
N SER A 44 -6.88 8.50 17.39
CA SER A 44 -6.20 8.38 16.10
C SER A 44 -4.69 8.69 16.14
N ILE A 45 -4.23 9.44 17.15
CA ILE A 45 -2.80 9.63 17.44
C ILE A 45 -2.11 8.30 17.75
N ILE A 46 -2.77 7.42 18.51
CA ILE A 46 -2.27 6.07 18.79
C ILE A 46 -2.18 5.29 17.49
N SER A 47 -3.17 5.40 16.59
CA SER A 47 -3.14 4.73 15.28
C SER A 47 -1.95 5.16 14.44
N TRP A 48 -1.59 6.45 14.41
CA TRP A 48 -0.41 6.94 13.67
C TRP A 48 0.91 6.40 14.24
N ILE A 49 1.07 6.44 15.57
CA ILE A 49 2.28 5.96 16.25
C ILE A 49 2.41 4.45 16.09
N LEU A 50 1.33 3.70 16.39
CA LEU A 50 1.30 2.25 16.29
C LEU A 50 1.52 1.81 14.84
N GLY A 51 0.84 2.44 13.88
CA GLY A 51 1.06 2.20 12.45
C GLY A 51 2.51 2.42 12.03
N GLY A 52 3.14 3.50 12.49
CA GLY A 52 4.56 3.79 12.22
C GLY A 52 5.50 2.73 12.80
N ILE A 53 5.31 2.33 14.07
CA ILE A 53 6.09 1.27 14.73
C ILE A 53 5.95 -0.07 13.99
N LEU A 54 4.72 -0.44 13.65
CA LEU A 54 4.42 -1.64 12.88
C LEU A 54 5.13 -1.64 11.52
N MET A 55 5.10 -0.51 10.81
CA MET A 55 5.80 -0.35 9.55
C MET A 55 7.32 -0.41 9.69
N ILE A 56 7.91 0.03 10.81
CA ILE A 56 9.34 -0.10 11.07
C ILE A 56 9.77 -1.57 11.13
N PHE A 57 9.00 -2.48 11.75
CA PHE A 57 9.35 -3.91 11.77
C PHE A 57 9.39 -4.52 10.36
N ILE A 58 8.42 -4.15 9.52
CA ILE A 58 8.39 -4.55 8.10
C ILE A 58 9.59 -3.97 7.36
N ALA A 59 9.86 -2.68 7.54
CA ALA A 59 10.92 -1.94 6.88
C ALA A 59 12.30 -2.47 7.23
N LEU A 60 12.56 -2.82 8.50
CA LEU A 60 13.80 -3.43 8.95
C LEU A 60 14.07 -4.77 8.25
N SER A 61 13.03 -5.56 8.04
CA SER A 61 13.16 -6.84 7.32
C SER A 61 13.54 -6.62 5.86
N TYR A 62 12.88 -5.68 5.18
CA TYR A 62 13.22 -5.31 3.81
C TYR A 62 14.58 -4.60 3.69
N ALA A 63 15.05 -3.89 4.70
CA ALA A 63 16.35 -3.23 4.69
C ALA A 63 17.50 -4.25 4.53
N GLU A 64 17.45 -5.41 5.20
CA GLU A 64 18.43 -6.49 5.00
C GLU A 64 18.29 -7.12 3.62
N ILE A 65 17.07 -7.49 3.20
CA ILE A 65 16.84 -8.13 1.90
C ILE A 65 17.33 -7.24 0.75
N SER A 66 16.96 -5.97 0.76
CA SER A 66 17.29 -5.01 -0.30
C SER A 66 18.75 -4.57 -0.28
N SER A 67 19.40 -4.54 0.88
CA SER A 67 20.85 -4.35 0.97
C SER A 67 21.62 -5.53 0.37
N ALA A 68 21.20 -6.77 0.65
CA ALA A 68 21.84 -7.97 0.13
C ALA A 68 21.58 -8.17 -1.37
N ILE A 69 20.37 -7.83 -1.84
CA ILE A 69 19.94 -8.03 -3.23
C ILE A 69 19.35 -6.71 -3.79
N PRO A 70 20.21 -5.69 -4.09
CA PRO A 70 19.78 -4.37 -4.55
C PRO A 70 19.42 -4.39 -6.05
N LYS A 71 18.25 -4.94 -6.35
CA LYS A 71 17.71 -5.07 -7.71
C LYS A 71 16.54 -4.13 -7.92
N SER A 72 16.42 -3.52 -9.11
CA SER A 72 15.26 -2.70 -9.45
C SER A 72 14.01 -3.55 -9.56
N GLY A 73 12.88 -3.05 -9.04
CA GLY A 73 11.67 -3.84 -8.85
C GLY A 73 11.85 -4.94 -7.79
N GLY A 74 12.70 -4.72 -6.79
CA GLY A 74 13.16 -5.75 -5.87
C GLY A 74 12.02 -6.48 -5.15
N ILE A 75 10.95 -5.77 -4.80
CA ILE A 75 9.87 -6.33 -3.98
C ILE A 75 9.17 -7.54 -4.61
N ILE A 76 9.03 -7.55 -5.94
CA ILE A 76 8.32 -8.61 -6.66
C ILE A 76 9.26 -9.75 -7.03
N ARG A 77 10.57 -9.53 -6.86
CA ARG A 77 11.62 -10.51 -7.12
C ARG A 77 11.95 -11.32 -5.87
N TYR A 78 11.92 -10.72 -4.67
CA TYR A 78 12.26 -11.42 -3.43
C TYR A 78 11.39 -12.66 -3.13
N PRO A 79 10.06 -12.64 -3.33
CA PRO A 79 9.23 -13.83 -3.11
C PRO A 79 9.52 -14.92 -4.15
N HIS A 80 9.87 -14.52 -5.39
CA HIS A 80 10.32 -15.46 -6.41
C HIS A 80 11.60 -16.19 -5.97
N TYR A 81 12.59 -15.46 -5.45
CA TYR A 81 13.87 -16.06 -5.05
C TYR A 81 13.74 -17.12 -3.94
N THR A 82 12.76 -16.97 -3.06
CA THR A 82 12.59 -17.81 -1.86
C THR A 82 11.50 -18.87 -1.99
N HIS A 83 10.50 -18.67 -2.85
CA HIS A 83 9.32 -19.55 -2.94
C HIS A 83 8.90 -19.89 -4.38
N GLY A 84 9.67 -19.45 -5.39
CA GLY A 84 9.44 -19.77 -6.79
C GLY A 84 8.30 -18.98 -7.43
N ARG A 85 7.82 -19.47 -8.58
CA ARG A 85 7.02 -18.69 -9.51
C ARG A 85 5.60 -18.42 -9.00
N ILE A 86 4.96 -19.38 -8.33
CA ILE A 86 3.57 -19.24 -7.85
C ILE A 86 3.48 -18.08 -6.85
N VAL A 87 4.25 -18.14 -5.76
CA VAL A 87 4.26 -17.08 -4.73
C VAL A 87 4.77 -15.77 -5.31
N GLY A 88 5.85 -15.81 -6.10
CA GLY A 88 6.38 -14.62 -6.76
C GLY A 88 5.37 -13.92 -7.67
N PHE A 89 4.59 -14.67 -8.46
CA PHE A 89 3.58 -14.10 -9.34
C PHE A 89 2.41 -13.54 -8.54
N THR A 90 1.87 -14.29 -7.57
CA THR A 90 0.73 -13.81 -6.77
C THR A 90 1.08 -12.52 -6.04
N MET A 91 2.28 -12.44 -5.46
CA MET A 91 2.76 -11.22 -4.81
C MET A 91 2.98 -10.07 -5.81
N ALA A 92 3.52 -10.37 -7.00
CA ALA A 92 3.67 -9.37 -8.06
C ALA A 92 2.32 -8.84 -8.56
N TRP A 93 1.33 -9.72 -8.71
CA TRP A 93 -0.02 -9.38 -9.14
C TRP A 93 -0.73 -8.47 -8.14
N VAL A 94 -0.76 -8.89 -6.87
CA VAL A 94 -1.36 -8.08 -5.79
C VAL A 94 -0.64 -6.74 -5.65
N TYR A 95 0.69 -6.73 -5.74
CA TYR A 95 1.44 -5.49 -5.69
C TYR A 95 1.14 -4.57 -6.88
N LEU A 96 0.99 -5.13 -8.09
CA LEU A 96 0.68 -4.36 -9.29
C LEU A 96 -0.66 -3.64 -9.16
N ILE A 97 -1.68 -4.29 -8.60
CA ILE A 97 -2.99 -3.66 -8.32
C ILE A 97 -2.77 -2.41 -7.47
N SER A 98 -2.01 -2.52 -6.37
CA SER A 98 -1.78 -1.39 -5.48
C SER A 98 -0.87 -0.30 -6.08
N ALA A 99 0.16 -0.69 -6.83
CA ALA A 99 1.06 0.25 -7.47
C ALA A 99 0.33 1.09 -8.53
N VAL A 100 -0.54 0.45 -9.32
CA VAL A 100 -1.40 1.12 -10.31
C VAL A 100 -2.44 2.00 -9.63
N SER A 101 -3.16 1.49 -8.63
CA SER A 101 -4.19 2.25 -7.93
C SER A 101 -3.63 3.48 -7.21
N THR A 102 -2.42 3.41 -6.68
CA THR A 102 -1.77 4.57 -6.04
C THR A 102 -1.56 5.71 -7.04
N VAL A 103 -1.18 5.41 -8.29
CA VAL A 103 -1.05 6.45 -9.33
C VAL A 103 -2.40 7.14 -9.58
N SER A 104 -3.49 6.36 -9.64
CA SER A 104 -4.85 6.88 -9.80
C SER A 104 -5.29 7.72 -8.59
N ILE A 105 -5.06 7.22 -7.37
CA ILE A 105 -5.39 7.92 -6.11
C ILE A 105 -4.73 9.29 -6.06
N GLU A 106 -3.44 9.38 -6.40
CA GLU A 106 -2.72 10.65 -6.35
C GLU A 106 -3.20 11.64 -7.44
N ALA A 107 -3.60 11.14 -8.60
CA ALA A 107 -4.20 11.96 -9.65
C ALA A 107 -5.61 12.46 -9.25
N ILE A 108 -6.40 11.60 -8.61
CA ILE A 108 -7.71 11.97 -8.03
C ILE A 108 -7.53 13.05 -6.97
N ALA A 109 -6.64 12.84 -6.01
CA ALA A 109 -6.33 13.81 -4.96
C ALA A 109 -5.90 15.18 -5.53
N THR A 110 -5.01 15.17 -6.52
CA THR A 110 -4.59 16.39 -7.23
C THR A 110 -5.80 17.12 -7.83
N THR A 111 -6.72 16.39 -8.45
CA THR A 111 -7.92 16.95 -9.08
C THR A 111 -8.95 17.43 -8.06
N THR A 112 -9.13 16.72 -6.95
CA THR A 112 -9.97 17.15 -5.83
C THR A 112 -9.48 18.49 -5.28
N TYR A 113 -8.17 18.68 -5.08
CA TYR A 113 -7.65 19.98 -4.66
C TYR A 113 -7.72 21.07 -5.74
N LEU A 114 -7.59 20.71 -7.03
CA LEU A 114 -7.85 21.65 -8.14
C LEU A 114 -9.30 22.14 -8.16
N SER A 115 -10.24 21.38 -7.61
CA SER A 115 -11.65 21.79 -7.54
C SER A 115 -11.87 23.03 -6.67
N HIS A 116 -10.92 23.38 -5.80
CA HIS A 116 -10.93 24.67 -5.10
C HIS A 116 -10.96 25.86 -6.07
N PHE A 117 -10.20 25.78 -7.17
CA PHE A 117 -10.18 26.82 -8.21
C PHE A 117 -11.25 26.60 -9.28
N VAL A 118 -11.60 25.35 -9.54
CA VAL A 118 -12.58 24.96 -10.56
C VAL A 118 -13.62 24.02 -9.93
N PRO A 119 -14.65 24.56 -9.25
CA PRO A 119 -15.60 23.74 -8.48
C PRO A 119 -16.33 22.67 -9.30
N SER A 120 -16.43 22.84 -10.63
CA SER A 120 -17.07 21.87 -11.52
C SER A 120 -16.32 20.54 -11.65
N LEU A 121 -15.10 20.41 -11.11
CA LEU A 121 -14.31 19.18 -11.18
C LEU A 121 -14.74 18.11 -10.17
N TYR A 122 -15.40 18.50 -9.07
CA TYR A 122 -15.73 17.58 -7.98
C TYR A 122 -17.16 17.79 -7.48
N ASN A 123 -17.90 16.70 -7.29
CA ASN A 123 -19.22 16.72 -6.69
C ASN A 123 -19.13 16.38 -5.21
N VAL A 124 -19.33 17.39 -4.37
CA VAL A 124 -19.26 17.25 -2.90
C VAL A 124 -20.36 16.33 -2.35
N GLN A 125 -21.54 16.30 -2.97
CA GLN A 125 -22.67 15.51 -2.47
C GLN A 125 -22.50 14.02 -2.76
N GLU A 126 -21.87 13.69 -3.89
CA GLU A 126 -21.63 12.32 -4.33
C GLU A 126 -20.23 11.82 -3.94
N ASP A 127 -19.45 12.61 -3.18
CA ASP A 127 -18.05 12.35 -2.80
C ASP A 127 -17.19 11.86 -3.99
N SER A 128 -17.35 12.46 -5.18
CA SER A 128 -16.75 11.91 -6.40
C SER A 128 -16.39 12.97 -7.43
N LEU A 129 -15.40 12.65 -8.27
CA LEU A 129 -15.07 13.49 -9.41
C LEU A 129 -16.22 13.52 -10.42
N THR A 130 -16.52 14.72 -10.94
CA THR A 130 -17.43 14.85 -12.07
C THR A 130 -16.78 14.29 -13.34
N LEU A 131 -17.55 14.16 -14.43
CA LEU A 131 -17.00 13.80 -15.73
C LEU A 131 -15.85 14.74 -16.16
N GLN A 132 -15.96 16.04 -15.86
CA GLN A 132 -14.88 17.01 -16.13
C GLN A 132 -13.65 16.72 -15.26
N GLY A 133 -13.84 16.42 -13.97
CA GLY A 133 -12.77 16.00 -13.08
C GLY A 133 -12.06 14.74 -13.56
N ILE A 134 -12.80 13.73 -14.04
CA ILE A 134 -12.23 12.51 -14.61
C ILE A 134 -11.35 12.81 -15.82
N LEU A 135 -11.81 13.68 -16.73
CA LEU A 135 -11.02 14.08 -17.91
C LEU A 135 -9.73 14.82 -17.51
N VAL A 136 -9.81 15.75 -16.55
CA VAL A 136 -8.62 16.43 -16.00
C VAL A 136 -7.66 15.42 -15.35
N THR A 137 -8.20 14.43 -14.65
CA THR A 137 -7.38 13.37 -14.04
C THR A 137 -6.62 12.55 -15.09
N TYR A 138 -7.24 12.23 -16.23
CA TYR A 138 -6.54 11.59 -17.34
C TYR A 138 -5.44 12.46 -17.96
N VAL A 139 -5.66 13.78 -18.05
CA VAL A 139 -4.60 14.71 -18.47
C VAL A 139 -3.43 14.69 -17.47
N LEU A 140 -3.71 14.65 -16.17
CA LEU A 140 -2.66 14.51 -15.14
C LEU A 140 -1.87 13.20 -15.27
N LEU A 141 -2.53 12.08 -15.58
CA LEU A 141 -1.84 10.82 -15.85
C LEU A 141 -0.88 10.94 -17.05
N LEU A 142 -1.26 11.66 -18.10
CA LEU A 142 -0.36 11.96 -19.23
C LEU A 142 0.80 12.87 -18.81
N ILE A 143 0.58 13.83 -17.91
CA ILE A 143 1.67 14.63 -17.33
C ILE A 143 2.63 13.73 -16.55
N PHE A 144 2.13 12.77 -15.76
CA PHE A 144 2.98 11.82 -15.04
C PHE A 144 3.79 10.93 -15.98
N PHE A 145 3.19 10.52 -17.10
CA PHE A 145 3.86 9.81 -18.19
C PHE A 145 5.04 10.62 -18.72
N PHE A 146 4.80 11.86 -19.17
CA PHE A 146 5.84 12.68 -19.78
C PHE A 146 6.94 13.07 -18.79
N ALA A 147 6.57 13.31 -17.53
CA ALA A 147 7.53 13.54 -16.46
C ALA A 147 8.49 12.35 -16.29
N ASN A 148 8.01 11.11 -16.37
CA ASN A 148 8.87 9.93 -16.30
C ASN A 148 9.62 9.67 -17.63
N TYR A 149 8.98 9.92 -18.77
CA TYR A 149 9.55 9.67 -20.10
C TYR A 149 10.76 10.56 -20.39
N PHE A 150 10.64 11.87 -20.13
CA PHE A 150 11.71 12.84 -20.34
C PHE A 150 12.61 13.01 -19.09
N GLY A 151 12.12 12.60 -17.92
CA GLY A 151 12.67 12.97 -16.62
C GLY A 151 13.96 12.28 -16.19
N VAL A 152 14.49 11.29 -16.91
CA VAL A 152 15.70 10.57 -16.43
C VAL A 152 16.94 11.50 -16.30
N LYS A 153 16.96 12.63 -17.02
CA LYS A 153 18.00 13.67 -16.86
C LYS A 153 17.67 14.76 -15.84
N ILE A 154 16.40 14.93 -15.49
CA ILE A 154 15.85 16.07 -14.76
C ILE A 154 15.47 15.70 -13.32
N LEU A 155 14.99 14.46 -13.10
CA LEU A 155 14.55 13.94 -11.80
C LEU A 155 15.65 14.09 -10.74
N GLY A 156 16.88 13.64 -10.98
CA GLY A 156 17.95 13.75 -9.97
C GLY A 156 18.28 15.18 -9.50
N ARG A 157 18.09 16.21 -10.34
CA ARG A 157 18.36 17.62 -9.95
C ARG A 157 17.14 18.31 -9.36
N ILE A 158 15.93 17.99 -9.83
CA ILE A 158 14.68 18.55 -9.31
C ILE A 158 14.29 17.90 -7.96
N SER A 159 14.67 16.64 -7.74
CA SER A 159 14.33 15.87 -6.53
C SER A 159 14.83 16.50 -5.23
N HIS A 160 15.94 17.25 -5.24
CA HIS A 160 16.43 17.89 -4.01
C HIS A 160 15.51 19.04 -3.56
N GLY A 161 15.06 19.89 -4.48
CA GLY A 161 14.15 21.00 -4.18
C GLY A 161 12.75 20.52 -3.78
N ILE A 162 12.19 19.58 -4.55
CA ILE A 162 10.87 18.99 -4.24
C ILE A 162 10.91 18.20 -2.92
N GLY A 163 12.03 17.52 -2.62
CA GLY A 163 12.19 16.81 -1.36
C GLY A 163 12.10 17.73 -0.13
N TRP A 164 12.76 18.89 -0.17
CA TRP A 164 12.64 19.89 0.90
C TRP A 164 11.26 20.54 0.96
N TRP A 165 10.68 20.88 -0.19
CA TRP A 165 9.31 21.41 -0.27
C TRP A 165 8.31 20.48 0.42
N LYS A 166 8.33 19.19 0.07
CA LYS A 166 7.48 18.15 0.67
C LYS A 166 7.77 17.88 2.15
N LEU A 167 8.92 18.25 2.68
CA LEU A 167 9.19 18.15 4.11
C LEU A 167 8.73 19.39 4.87
N ILE A 168 9.03 20.58 4.35
CA ILE A 168 8.84 21.85 5.04
C ILE A 168 7.35 22.15 5.17
N ILE A 169 6.56 22.02 4.10
CA ILE A 169 5.16 22.45 4.12
C ILE A 169 4.31 21.63 5.09
N PRO A 170 4.34 20.28 5.08
CA PRO A 170 3.61 19.52 6.08
C PRO A 170 4.09 19.78 7.50
N THR A 171 5.40 19.97 7.71
CA THR A 171 5.96 20.25 9.04
C THR A 171 5.49 21.59 9.58
N VAL A 172 5.58 22.65 8.78
CA VAL A 172 5.14 23.99 9.19
C VAL A 172 3.62 24.01 9.36
N THR A 173 2.86 23.35 8.47
CA THR A 173 1.40 23.22 8.60
C THR A 173 1.03 22.52 9.90
N ALA A 174 1.70 21.41 10.24
CA ALA A 174 1.48 20.69 11.49
C ALA A 174 1.71 21.58 12.72
N ILE A 175 2.70 22.48 12.68
CA ILE A 175 2.95 23.45 13.76
C ILE A 175 1.89 24.55 13.78
N LEU A 176 1.50 25.10 12.63
CA LEU A 176 0.53 26.21 12.55
C LEU A 176 -0.87 25.80 12.99
N LEU A 177 -1.24 24.53 12.87
CA LEU A 177 -2.52 24.02 13.40
C LEU A 177 -2.65 24.25 14.92
N PHE A 178 -1.54 24.31 15.67
CA PHE A 178 -1.57 24.58 17.11
C PHE A 178 -2.02 26.00 17.48
N ILE A 179 -2.08 26.93 16.51
CA ILE A 179 -2.64 28.28 16.75
C ILE A 179 -4.13 28.18 17.14
N TYR A 180 -4.85 27.21 16.59
CA TYR A 180 -6.29 27.00 16.84
C TYR A 180 -6.54 25.87 17.84
N PHE A 181 -5.54 25.50 18.63
CA PHE A 181 -5.60 24.32 19.48
C PHE A 181 -6.64 24.45 20.58
N ASN A 182 -7.62 23.55 20.58
CA ASN A 182 -8.64 23.40 21.60
C ASN A 182 -8.42 22.10 22.39
N PRO A 183 -7.93 22.17 23.65
CA PRO A 183 -7.70 21.00 24.48
C PRO A 183 -8.96 20.15 24.74
N GLN A 184 -10.16 20.74 24.64
CA GLN A 184 -11.42 19.99 24.87
C GLN A 184 -11.68 18.93 23.80
N ASN A 185 -11.07 19.04 22.62
CA ASN A 185 -11.15 18.02 21.58
C ASN A 185 -10.48 16.69 21.96
N PHE A 186 -9.69 16.69 23.04
CA PHE A 186 -9.06 15.49 23.60
C PHE A 186 -9.84 14.91 24.78
N SER A 187 -10.97 15.53 25.17
CA SER A 187 -11.91 14.91 26.09
C SER A 187 -12.53 13.66 25.45
N ASN A 188 -12.76 12.61 26.23
CA ASN A 188 -13.17 11.29 25.72
C ASN A 188 -12.24 10.76 24.60
N PHE A 189 -10.93 10.79 24.89
CA PHE A 189 -9.85 10.45 23.95
C PHE A 189 -10.11 9.15 23.16
N ILE A 190 -10.56 8.09 23.85
CA ILE A 190 -11.06 6.87 23.22
C ILE A 190 -12.58 7.00 23.12
N SER A 191 -13.09 7.20 21.90
CA SER A 191 -14.51 7.41 21.63
C SER A 191 -15.17 6.17 21.04
N ASN A 192 -16.47 6.01 21.34
CA ASN A 192 -17.35 5.07 20.65
C ASN A 192 -18.22 5.76 19.59
N ASN A 193 -18.28 7.09 19.58
CA ASN A 193 -19.01 7.87 18.60
C ASN A 193 -18.10 8.18 17.39
N VAL A 194 -17.74 7.12 16.67
CA VAL A 194 -16.80 7.09 15.53
C VAL A 194 -17.45 6.31 14.39
N GLU A 195 -16.96 6.51 13.17
CA GLU A 195 -17.43 5.78 12.00
C GLU A 195 -16.91 4.33 12.04
N GLY A 196 -17.79 3.36 11.84
CA GLY A 196 -17.45 1.94 11.87
C GLY A 196 -17.32 1.37 13.29
N TYR A 197 -16.08 1.18 13.76
CA TYR A 197 -15.80 0.41 14.99
C TYR A 197 -15.46 1.32 16.16
N GLY A 198 -16.19 1.20 17.28
CA GLY A 198 -15.91 1.97 18.50
C GLY A 198 -14.66 1.51 19.27
N GLY A 199 -14.12 2.40 20.09
CA GLY A 199 -13.10 2.07 21.10
C GLY A 199 -11.77 1.60 20.51
N ILE A 200 -11.18 0.56 21.10
CA ILE A 200 -9.89 0.02 20.66
C ILE A 200 -9.96 -0.55 19.24
N ASN A 201 -11.09 -1.13 18.85
CA ASN A 201 -11.28 -1.65 17.49
C ASN A 201 -11.21 -0.52 16.45
N GLY A 202 -11.76 0.66 16.76
CA GLY A 202 -11.61 1.86 15.92
C GLY A 202 -10.16 2.30 15.74
N ILE A 203 -9.37 2.27 16.83
CA ILE A 203 -7.93 2.57 16.78
C ILE A 203 -7.20 1.61 15.83
N LEU A 204 -7.49 0.31 15.91
CA LEU A 204 -6.86 -0.72 15.08
C LEU A 204 -7.33 -0.65 13.62
N TYR A 205 -8.62 -0.44 13.40
CA TYR A 205 -9.24 -0.28 12.08
C TYR A 205 -8.71 0.95 11.34
N ALA A 206 -8.51 2.07 12.05
CA ALA A 206 -8.01 3.30 11.45
C ALA A 206 -6.64 3.11 10.80
N ILE A 207 -5.79 2.20 11.30
CA ILE A 207 -4.41 2.02 10.80
C ILE A 207 -4.40 1.66 9.30
N PRO A 208 -5.01 0.55 8.84
CA PRO A 208 -5.06 0.22 7.41
C PRO A 208 -6.10 1.03 6.62
N SER A 209 -7.20 1.46 7.25
CA SER A 209 -8.39 1.93 6.51
C SER A 209 -8.48 3.44 6.32
N SER A 210 -7.81 4.26 7.15
CA SER A 210 -7.88 5.74 7.04
C SER A 210 -6.86 6.37 6.10
N GLY A 211 -5.91 5.60 5.59
CA GLY A 211 -4.76 6.12 4.85
C GLY A 211 -3.50 6.37 5.69
N ILE A 212 -3.49 5.97 6.97
CA ILE A 212 -2.26 5.95 7.78
C ILE A 212 -1.20 5.05 7.13
N ILE A 213 -1.55 3.78 6.88
CA ILE A 213 -0.61 2.86 6.23
C ILE A 213 -0.34 3.27 4.79
N PHE A 214 -1.34 3.79 4.07
CA PHE A 214 -1.16 4.41 2.75
C PHE A 214 0.00 5.42 2.76
N SER A 215 -0.02 6.33 3.72
CA SER A 215 1.01 7.36 3.88
C SER A 215 2.38 6.75 4.16
N TYR A 216 2.46 5.63 4.89
CA TYR A 216 3.74 4.97 5.15
C TYR A 216 4.26 4.10 3.99
N LEU A 217 3.45 3.76 2.97
CA LEU A 217 3.86 2.86 1.88
C LEU A 217 5.10 3.33 1.12
N GLY A 218 5.31 4.65 1.06
CA GLY A 218 6.40 5.27 0.32
C GLY A 218 7.81 4.89 0.76
N PHE A 219 8.02 4.28 1.95
CA PHE A 219 9.37 3.88 2.38
C PHE A 219 10.10 3.00 1.34
N ARG A 220 9.32 2.26 0.54
CA ARG A 220 9.79 1.28 -0.44
C ARG A 220 10.39 1.86 -1.70
N GLN A 221 10.21 3.14 -1.98
CA GLN A 221 10.73 3.70 -3.23
C GLN A 221 12.25 3.48 -3.33
N ALA A 222 12.99 3.54 -2.22
CA ALA A 222 14.41 3.16 -2.18
C ALA A 222 14.70 1.71 -2.60
N ILE A 223 13.80 0.76 -2.33
CA ILE A 223 13.92 -0.65 -2.73
C ILE A 223 13.69 -0.79 -4.24
N GLU A 224 12.63 -0.15 -4.76
CA GLU A 224 12.23 -0.29 -6.16
C GLU A 224 13.28 0.29 -7.11
N TYR A 225 13.98 1.32 -6.67
CA TYR A 225 15.09 1.96 -7.37
C TYR A 225 16.47 1.41 -6.96
N GLY A 226 16.52 0.29 -6.21
CA GLY A 226 17.76 -0.20 -5.62
C GLY A 226 18.86 -0.52 -6.63
N GLY A 227 18.51 -0.94 -7.85
CA GLY A 227 19.48 -1.18 -8.94
C GLY A 227 20.11 0.09 -9.53
N GLU A 228 19.54 1.26 -9.24
CA GLU A 228 19.98 2.58 -9.73
C GLU A 228 20.76 3.38 -8.68
N GLY A 229 20.96 2.80 -7.48
CA GLY A 229 21.77 3.39 -6.41
C GLY A 229 23.27 3.35 -6.71
N LYS A 230 24.01 4.36 -6.25
CA LYS A 230 25.48 4.42 -6.27
C LYS A 230 26.10 3.45 -5.26
N ASN A 231 25.57 3.43 -4.03
CA ASN A 231 25.98 2.51 -2.97
C ASN A 231 24.76 1.88 -2.28
N PRO A 232 23.93 1.14 -3.03
CA PRO A 232 22.61 0.72 -2.57
C PRO A 232 22.67 -0.17 -1.32
N GLN A 233 23.75 -0.93 -1.15
CA GLN A 233 23.96 -1.83 -0.02
C GLN A 233 23.96 -1.09 1.34
N LYS A 234 24.41 0.16 1.40
CA LYS A 234 24.41 0.99 2.62
C LYS A 234 23.31 2.05 2.60
N ASP A 235 22.98 2.55 1.40
CA ASP A 235 22.11 3.70 1.26
C ASP A 235 20.62 3.36 1.32
N ILE A 236 20.21 2.17 0.84
CA ILE A 236 18.81 1.73 0.92
C ILE A 236 18.35 1.55 2.37
N PRO A 237 19.08 0.83 3.26
CA PRO A 237 18.69 0.72 4.67
C PRO A 237 18.52 2.07 5.35
N PHE A 238 19.45 3.00 5.11
CA PHE A 238 19.37 4.36 5.65
C PHE A 238 18.13 5.09 5.15
N ALA A 239 17.88 5.08 3.84
CA ALA A 239 16.74 5.77 3.23
C ALA A 239 15.39 5.24 3.76
N ILE A 240 15.25 3.92 3.87
CA ILE A 240 14.05 3.26 4.40
C ILE A 240 13.77 3.69 5.85
N ILE A 241 14.76 3.56 6.74
CA ILE A 241 14.55 3.80 8.18
C ILE A 241 14.37 5.30 8.46
N SER A 242 15.23 6.14 7.89
CA SER A 242 15.17 7.59 8.12
C SER A 242 13.87 8.21 7.61
N SER A 243 13.41 7.82 6.42
CA SER A 243 12.16 8.35 5.86
C SER A 243 10.94 7.98 6.70
N LEU A 244 10.85 6.75 7.23
CA LEU A 244 9.76 6.34 8.12
C LEU A 244 9.78 7.09 9.46
N LEU A 245 10.95 7.25 10.08
CA LEU A 245 11.07 7.95 11.36
C LEU A 245 10.68 9.44 11.23
N ILE A 246 11.14 10.09 10.15
CA ILE A 246 10.80 11.48 9.85
C ILE A 246 9.28 11.61 9.62
N ALA A 247 8.71 10.74 8.77
CA ALA A 247 7.29 10.77 8.46
C ALA A 247 6.40 10.50 9.69
N MET A 248 6.77 9.50 10.50
CA MET A 248 6.04 9.16 11.74
C MET A 248 5.98 10.34 12.70
N LEU A 249 7.09 11.06 12.86
CA LEU A 249 7.12 12.27 13.68
C LEU A 249 6.19 13.36 13.11
N ILE A 250 6.35 13.69 11.83
CA ILE A 250 5.55 14.75 11.17
C ILE A 250 4.05 14.43 11.24
N PHE A 251 3.66 13.21 10.86
CA PHE A 251 2.24 12.85 10.81
C PHE A 251 1.60 12.73 12.20
N THR A 252 2.36 12.32 13.22
CA THR A 252 1.86 12.34 14.61
C THR A 252 1.60 13.77 15.08
N ILE A 253 2.56 14.69 14.85
CA ILE A 253 2.37 16.11 15.20
C ILE A 253 1.20 16.71 14.41
N LEU A 254 1.10 16.38 13.13
CA LEU A 254 0.00 16.81 12.27
C LEU A 254 -1.35 16.31 12.79
N GLN A 255 -1.47 15.05 13.21
CA GLN A 255 -2.71 14.52 13.78
C GLN A 255 -3.10 15.24 15.06
N ILE A 256 -2.14 15.50 15.96
CA ILE A 256 -2.38 16.25 17.20
C ILE A 256 -2.89 17.65 16.88
N GLY A 257 -2.20 18.36 15.97
CA GLY A 257 -2.59 19.68 15.51
C GLY A 257 -4.00 19.66 14.89
N PHE A 258 -4.27 18.70 14.01
CA PHE A 258 -5.55 18.55 13.33
C PHE A 258 -6.70 18.35 14.32
N ILE A 259 -6.61 17.38 15.22
CA ILE A 259 -7.62 17.16 16.29
C ILE A 259 -7.81 18.44 17.11
N GLY A 260 -6.71 19.06 17.55
CA GLY A 260 -6.77 20.27 18.36
C GLY A 260 -7.46 21.42 17.64
N SER A 261 -7.29 21.54 16.33
CA SER A 261 -7.83 22.64 15.53
C SER A 261 -9.30 22.49 15.09
N ILE A 262 -9.94 21.34 15.33
CA ILE A 262 -11.34 21.12 14.94
C ILE A 262 -12.27 22.06 15.70
N ASN A 263 -13.10 22.80 14.97
CA ASN A 263 -14.13 23.66 15.52
C ASN A 263 -15.53 23.09 15.22
N TRP A 264 -16.02 22.26 16.14
CA TRP A 264 -17.29 21.53 16.02
C TRP A 264 -18.48 22.41 15.63
N SER A 265 -18.62 23.58 16.28
CA SER A 265 -19.74 24.49 16.03
C SER A 265 -19.73 25.04 14.61
N LYS A 266 -18.55 25.36 14.06
CA LYS A 266 -18.45 25.95 12.71
C LYS A 266 -18.58 24.92 11.59
N ILE A 267 -18.27 23.65 11.86
CA ILE A 267 -18.50 22.54 10.91
C ILE A 267 -19.92 21.97 11.01
N GLY A 268 -20.77 22.51 11.89
CA GLY A 268 -22.17 22.08 12.03
C GLY A 268 -22.36 20.74 12.75
N LEU A 269 -21.37 20.31 13.54
CA LEU A 269 -21.40 19.03 14.26
C LEU A 269 -21.38 19.24 15.78
N SER A 270 -21.87 18.24 16.51
CA SER A 270 -21.77 18.23 17.98
C SER A 270 -20.36 17.86 18.42
N PRO A 271 -19.82 18.44 19.51
CA PRO A 271 -18.52 18.05 20.04
C PRO A 271 -18.41 16.54 20.29
N GLY A 272 -17.40 15.91 19.69
CA GLY A 272 -17.17 14.47 19.80
C GLY A 272 -17.97 13.61 18.82
N ASP A 273 -18.65 14.21 17.83
CA ASP A 273 -19.25 13.52 16.70
C ASP A 273 -18.23 13.20 15.61
N TRP A 274 -17.31 12.28 15.94
CA TRP A 274 -16.20 11.92 15.05
C TRP A 274 -16.68 11.20 13.80
N GLY A 275 -17.71 10.35 13.89
CA GLY A 275 -18.19 9.56 12.76
C GLY A 275 -18.68 10.42 11.59
N SER A 276 -19.33 11.54 11.89
CA SER A 276 -19.83 12.49 10.89
C SER A 276 -18.75 13.37 10.25
N LEU A 277 -17.47 13.22 10.61
CA LEU A 277 -16.40 14.04 10.04
C LEU A 277 -16.20 13.81 8.53
N LEU A 278 -16.37 12.58 8.05
CA LEU A 278 -16.21 12.22 6.64
C LEU A 278 -17.31 12.82 5.74
N SER A 279 -18.45 13.19 6.30
CA SER A 279 -19.56 13.87 5.61
C SER A 279 -19.63 15.37 5.91
N SER A 280 -18.67 15.89 6.69
CA SER A 280 -18.59 17.30 7.05
C SER A 280 -17.97 18.15 5.93
N PRO A 281 -18.05 19.49 6.01
CA PRO A 281 -17.34 20.40 5.08
C PRO A 281 -15.81 20.22 5.04
N LEU A 282 -15.23 19.42 5.94
CA LEU A 282 -13.81 19.10 5.94
C LEU A 282 -13.44 18.00 4.93
N SER A 283 -14.40 17.18 4.45
CA SER A 283 -14.13 15.94 3.70
C SER A 283 -13.17 16.08 2.51
N ASN A 284 -13.35 17.15 1.72
CA ASN A 284 -12.67 17.34 0.44
C ASN A 284 -11.27 17.96 0.57
N ALA A 285 -11.04 18.74 1.62
CA ALA A 285 -9.80 19.51 1.79
C ALA A 285 -9.44 19.66 3.28
N PRO A 286 -9.26 18.57 4.04
CA PRO A 286 -9.43 18.62 5.50
C PRO A 286 -8.52 19.61 6.21
N ILE A 287 -7.22 19.59 5.88
CA ILE A 287 -6.24 20.49 6.49
C ILE A 287 -6.51 21.94 6.08
N TYR A 288 -6.85 22.19 4.81
CA TYR A 288 -7.14 23.53 4.31
C TYR A 288 -8.43 24.10 4.94
N SER A 289 -9.53 23.33 4.92
CA SER A 289 -10.84 23.74 5.43
C SER A 289 -10.79 24.10 6.92
N VAL A 290 -9.97 23.41 7.71
CA VAL A 290 -9.77 23.75 9.14
C VAL A 290 -9.22 25.17 9.31
N PHE A 291 -8.23 25.58 8.52
CA PHE A 291 -7.69 26.94 8.57
C PHE A 291 -8.73 27.97 8.12
N GLU A 292 -9.41 27.70 6.99
CA GLU A 292 -10.43 28.59 6.43
C GLU A 292 -11.58 28.84 7.43
N ILE A 293 -12.09 27.77 8.04
CA ILE A 293 -13.22 27.85 8.97
C ILE A 293 -12.84 28.58 10.27
N ASN A 294 -11.64 28.36 10.80
CA ASN A 294 -11.25 28.99 12.06
C ASN A 294 -10.98 30.50 11.93
N GLY A 295 -10.78 31.00 10.70
CA GLY A 295 -10.58 32.42 10.40
C GLY A 295 -9.10 32.79 10.42
N VAL A 296 -8.70 33.63 9.47
CA VAL A 296 -7.32 33.76 9.04
C VAL A 296 -6.81 35.18 9.32
N SER A 297 -5.62 35.29 9.93
CA SER A 297 -4.88 36.57 9.96
C SER A 297 -4.08 36.73 8.66
N LEU A 298 -3.67 37.94 8.29
CA LEU A 298 -2.95 38.22 7.02
C LEU A 298 -1.77 37.26 6.75
N PHE A 299 -1.03 36.85 7.79
CA PHE A 299 0.07 35.89 7.68
C PHE A 299 -0.41 34.49 7.27
N LEU A 300 -1.55 34.06 7.81
CA LEU A 300 -2.12 32.75 7.54
C LEU A 300 -2.79 32.70 6.15
N ASP A 301 -3.21 33.83 5.57
CA ASP A 301 -3.75 33.88 4.20
C ASP A 301 -2.68 33.53 3.15
N ILE A 302 -1.46 34.05 3.36
CA ILE A 302 -0.29 33.69 2.53
C ILE A 302 0.02 32.21 2.69
N TRP A 303 -0.02 31.69 3.93
CA TRP A 303 0.21 30.26 4.18
C TRP A 303 -0.84 29.37 3.52
N LEU A 304 -2.12 29.74 3.58
CA LEU A 304 -3.21 29.02 2.93
C LEU A 304 -3.02 28.93 1.42
N SER A 305 -2.56 30.02 0.79
CA SER A 305 -2.22 30.03 -0.63
C SER A 305 -1.09 29.03 -0.94
N ILE A 306 -0.04 28.99 -0.12
CA ILE A 306 1.06 28.02 -0.26
C ILE A 306 0.55 26.59 -0.06
N LEU A 307 -0.29 26.37 0.95
CA LEU A 307 -0.86 25.08 1.30
C LEU A 307 -1.74 24.53 0.18
N ILE A 308 -2.61 25.34 -0.45
CA ILE A 308 -3.47 24.85 -1.53
C ILE A 308 -2.67 24.49 -2.79
N PHE A 309 -1.61 25.24 -3.11
CA PHE A 309 -0.69 24.86 -4.19
C PHE A 309 0.07 23.58 -3.85
N ASP A 310 0.53 23.41 -2.62
CA ASP A 310 1.15 22.16 -2.17
C ASP A 310 0.18 20.99 -2.20
N ALA A 311 -1.08 21.21 -1.86
CA ALA A 311 -2.11 20.17 -1.91
C ALA A 311 -2.39 19.67 -3.35
N ILE A 312 -1.95 20.41 -4.37
CA ILE A 312 -1.95 19.98 -5.79
C ILE A 312 -0.59 19.36 -6.15
N ILE A 313 0.52 20.02 -5.80
CA ILE A 313 1.88 19.63 -6.20
C ILE A 313 2.34 18.36 -5.47
N SER A 314 2.04 18.22 -4.18
CA SER A 314 2.48 17.10 -3.36
C SER A 314 1.90 15.77 -3.85
N PRO A 315 0.57 15.61 -4.01
CA PRO A 315 -0.01 14.41 -4.61
C PRO A 315 0.54 14.12 -6.01
N ALA A 316 0.58 15.13 -6.89
CA ALA A 316 1.12 14.99 -8.24
C ALA A 316 2.58 14.48 -8.25
N GLY A 317 3.43 14.99 -7.35
CA GLY A 317 4.80 14.52 -7.19
C GLY A 317 4.88 13.05 -6.77
N THR A 318 3.98 12.60 -5.91
CA THR A 318 3.88 11.17 -5.50
C THR A 318 3.39 10.32 -6.65
N GLY A 319 2.39 10.79 -7.40
CA GLY A 319 1.89 10.14 -8.61
C GLY A 319 2.98 9.93 -9.67
N ILE A 320 3.88 10.92 -9.86
CA ILE A 320 5.05 10.78 -10.74
C ILE A 320 6.00 9.69 -10.23
N ILE A 321 6.31 9.66 -8.93
CA ILE A 321 7.20 8.65 -8.34
C ILE A 321 6.61 7.25 -8.51
N TYR A 322 5.33 7.08 -8.14
CA TYR A 322 4.64 5.79 -8.24
C TYR A 322 4.43 5.34 -9.68
N THR A 323 4.26 6.26 -10.64
CA THR A 323 4.24 5.92 -12.08
C THR A 323 5.55 5.26 -12.50
N GLY A 324 6.69 5.83 -12.07
CA GLY A 324 8.01 5.25 -12.31
C GLY A 324 8.21 3.91 -11.59
N THR A 325 7.62 3.75 -10.42
CA THR A 325 7.65 2.49 -9.66
C THR A 325 6.81 1.40 -10.31
N THR A 326 5.59 1.70 -10.74
CA THR A 326 4.73 0.77 -11.47
C THR A 326 5.40 0.29 -12.76
N ALA A 327 6.08 1.18 -13.49
CA ALA A 327 6.88 0.79 -14.66
C ALA A 327 8.01 -0.21 -14.29
N ARG A 328 8.67 -0.02 -13.14
CA ARG A 328 9.68 -0.95 -12.61
C ARG A 328 9.09 -2.27 -12.12
N THR A 329 7.86 -2.26 -11.60
CA THR A 329 7.11 -3.46 -11.25
C THR A 329 6.78 -4.30 -12.49
N PHE A 330 6.33 -3.68 -13.58
CA PHE A 330 6.12 -4.36 -14.85
C PHE A 330 7.45 -4.91 -15.42
N TYR A 331 8.51 -4.10 -15.40
CA TYR A 331 9.85 -4.53 -15.79
C TYR A 331 10.35 -5.73 -14.97
N GLY A 332 10.22 -5.66 -13.64
CA GLY A 332 10.64 -6.73 -12.73
C GLY A 332 9.84 -8.02 -12.95
N SER A 333 8.54 -7.90 -13.21
CA SER A 333 7.67 -9.04 -13.52
C SER A 333 8.09 -9.71 -14.84
N ALA A 334 8.44 -8.92 -15.85
CA ALA A 334 8.97 -9.43 -17.10
C ALA A 334 10.32 -10.11 -16.94
N THR A 335 11.20 -9.57 -16.09
CA THR A 335 12.50 -10.22 -15.80
C THR A 335 12.38 -11.53 -15.04
N ASN A 336 11.28 -11.74 -14.28
CA ASN A 336 10.95 -13.02 -13.63
C ASN A 336 10.22 -13.99 -14.58
N GLY A 337 10.01 -13.61 -15.84
CA GLY A 337 9.31 -14.43 -16.84
C GLY A 337 7.79 -14.44 -16.71
N TYR A 338 7.19 -13.53 -15.94
CA TYR A 338 5.74 -13.44 -15.75
C TYR A 338 5.04 -12.69 -16.87
N LEU A 339 5.76 -11.78 -17.54
CA LEU A 339 5.26 -10.95 -18.62
C LEU A 339 6.15 -11.07 -19.86
N PRO A 340 5.62 -10.76 -21.06
CA PRO A 340 6.39 -10.79 -22.29
C PRO A 340 7.64 -9.90 -22.24
N ARG A 341 8.67 -10.26 -23.00
CA ARG A 341 9.99 -9.61 -23.00
C ARG A 341 9.93 -8.09 -23.26
N ILE A 342 8.95 -7.62 -24.01
CA ILE A 342 8.75 -6.19 -24.35
C ILE A 342 8.68 -5.28 -23.11
N PHE A 343 8.17 -5.78 -21.98
CA PHE A 343 8.11 -5.05 -20.70
C PHE A 343 9.50 -4.87 -20.04
N SER A 344 10.48 -5.70 -20.40
CA SER A 344 11.86 -5.63 -19.89
C SER A 344 12.81 -4.84 -20.80
N GLU A 345 12.34 -4.38 -21.96
CA GLU A 345 13.19 -3.70 -22.93
C GLU A 345 13.52 -2.27 -22.52
N ILE A 346 14.81 -1.97 -22.42
CA ILE A 346 15.32 -0.62 -22.14
C ILE A 346 15.92 -0.08 -23.44
N LYS A 347 15.33 1.00 -23.96
CA LYS A 347 15.80 1.70 -25.17
C LYS A 347 16.80 2.82 -24.83
N LYS A 348 17.11 3.70 -25.79
CA LYS A 348 18.07 4.82 -25.63
C LYS A 348 17.68 5.81 -24.51
N THR A 349 16.40 5.86 -24.16
CA THR A 349 15.83 6.67 -23.07
C THR A 349 16.33 6.26 -21.69
N GLY A 350 16.76 5.00 -21.51
CA GLY A 350 17.23 4.48 -20.23
C GLY A 350 16.12 4.04 -19.27
N ILE A 351 14.88 3.94 -19.77
CA ILE A 351 13.69 3.49 -19.03
C ILE A 351 12.91 2.42 -19.82
N PRO A 352 12.09 1.59 -19.15
CA PRO A 352 11.21 0.63 -19.82
C PRO A 352 9.94 1.33 -20.35
N GLU A 353 10.01 1.89 -21.56
CA GLU A 353 8.94 2.71 -22.17
C GLU A 353 7.59 1.98 -22.27
N PHE A 354 7.59 0.71 -22.69
CA PHE A 354 6.35 -0.05 -22.84
C PHE A 354 5.67 -0.29 -21.47
N SER A 355 6.46 -0.63 -20.46
CA SER A 355 5.98 -0.75 -19.07
C SER A 355 5.40 0.56 -18.55
N LEU A 356 6.01 1.69 -18.91
CA LEU A 356 5.50 3.01 -18.55
C LEU A 356 4.14 3.31 -19.20
N ILE A 357 3.99 3.01 -20.50
CA ILE A 357 2.70 3.19 -21.22
C ILE A 357 1.61 2.33 -20.57
N VAL A 358 1.88 1.05 -20.35
CA VAL A 358 0.90 0.13 -19.74
C VAL A 358 0.55 0.54 -18.31
N SER A 359 1.50 1.11 -17.55
CA SER A 359 1.23 1.63 -16.20
C SER A 359 0.15 2.71 -16.21
N ILE A 360 0.20 3.63 -17.17
CA ILE A 360 -0.76 4.73 -17.29
C ILE A 360 -2.12 4.24 -17.77
N ILE A 361 -2.15 3.32 -18.74
CA ILE A 361 -3.40 2.70 -19.19
C ILE A 361 -4.07 1.95 -18.02
N ALA A 362 -3.29 1.17 -17.26
CA ALA A 362 -3.81 0.45 -16.10
C ALA A 362 -4.34 1.42 -15.04
N ALA A 363 -3.65 2.54 -14.78
CA ALA A 363 -4.10 3.55 -13.82
C ALA A 363 -5.39 4.23 -14.29
N ALA A 364 -5.51 4.51 -15.58
CA ALA A 364 -6.71 5.07 -16.17
C ALA A 364 -7.92 4.11 -16.04
N ILE A 365 -7.71 2.81 -16.28
CA ILE A 365 -8.76 1.79 -16.09
C ILE A 365 -9.17 1.68 -14.62
N PHE A 366 -8.19 1.73 -13.71
CA PHE A 366 -8.44 1.61 -12.27
C PHE A 366 -9.24 2.80 -11.71
N LEU A 367 -9.22 3.95 -12.39
CA LEU A 367 -10.00 5.13 -11.98
C LEU A 367 -11.52 4.97 -12.22
N LEU A 368 -11.94 4.14 -13.19
CA LEU A 368 -13.34 4.02 -13.62
C LEU A 368 -14.32 3.52 -12.55
N PRO A 369 -14.00 2.53 -11.69
CA PRO A 369 -14.98 1.95 -10.77
C PRO A 369 -15.38 2.90 -9.63
N LEU A 370 -14.46 3.75 -9.15
CA LEU A 370 -14.63 4.56 -7.93
C LEU A 370 -13.79 5.85 -8.01
N PRO A 371 -14.32 6.98 -8.51
CA PRO A 371 -13.56 8.22 -8.63
C PRO A 371 -13.50 9.04 -7.32
N SER A 372 -13.21 8.38 -6.19
CA SER A 372 -13.06 8.97 -4.85
C SER A 372 -11.77 8.48 -4.17
N TRP A 373 -11.13 9.36 -3.41
CA TRP A 373 -9.91 9.03 -2.65
C TRP A 373 -10.21 8.00 -1.54
N TYR A 374 -11.22 8.26 -0.70
CA TYR A 374 -11.56 7.40 0.44
C TYR A 374 -12.06 6.02 -0.01
N ALA A 375 -12.73 5.94 -1.15
CA ALA A 375 -13.24 4.69 -1.69
C ALA A 375 -12.12 3.73 -2.16
N ILE A 376 -11.00 4.26 -2.65
CA ILE A 376 -9.90 3.44 -3.18
C ILE A 376 -8.80 3.18 -2.15
N VAL A 377 -8.54 4.13 -1.23
CA VAL A 377 -7.36 4.10 -0.37
C VAL A 377 -7.27 2.84 0.50
N SER A 378 -8.38 2.37 1.06
CA SER A 378 -8.39 1.18 1.94
C SER A 378 -8.04 -0.10 1.18
N ILE A 379 -8.67 -0.32 0.02
CA ILE A 379 -8.39 -1.48 -0.86
C ILE A 379 -6.95 -1.43 -1.36
N SER A 380 -6.49 -0.27 -1.83
CA SER A 380 -5.13 -0.06 -2.32
C SER A 380 -4.09 -0.35 -1.24
N SER A 381 -4.28 0.21 -0.04
CA SER A 381 -3.34 0.06 1.08
C SER A 381 -3.26 -1.36 1.55
N SER A 382 -4.42 -1.98 1.78
CA SER A 382 -4.51 -3.35 2.26
C SER A 382 -3.96 -4.36 1.24
N ALA A 383 -4.13 -4.11 -0.06
CA ALA A 383 -3.49 -4.89 -1.12
C ALA A 383 -1.96 -4.80 -1.03
N THR A 384 -1.39 -3.60 -0.83
CA THR A 384 0.07 -3.51 -0.61
C THR A 384 0.50 -4.20 0.68
N VAL A 385 -0.23 -4.05 1.77
CA VAL A 385 0.12 -4.69 3.06
C VAL A 385 0.13 -6.20 2.96
N LEU A 386 -0.79 -6.80 2.18
CA LEU A 386 -0.77 -8.24 1.90
C LEU A 386 0.60 -8.69 1.35
N THR A 387 1.27 -7.85 0.55
CA THR A 387 2.61 -8.15 0.02
C THR A 387 3.70 -8.07 1.09
N TYR A 388 3.50 -7.36 2.20
CA TYR A 388 4.46 -7.20 3.31
C TYR A 388 4.64 -8.41 4.19
N ILE A 389 3.74 -9.37 4.08
CA ILE A 389 3.91 -10.69 4.72
C ILE A 389 5.25 -11.31 4.28
N MET A 390 5.66 -11.04 3.03
CA MET A 390 6.95 -11.47 2.48
C MET A 390 8.17 -10.75 3.04
N GLY A 391 8.02 -9.62 3.73
CA GLY A 391 9.16 -8.95 4.40
C GLY A 391 9.78 -9.86 5.45
N GLY A 392 8.98 -10.27 6.43
CA GLY A 392 9.40 -11.18 7.49
C GLY A 392 9.70 -12.59 6.98
N ILE A 393 8.81 -13.17 6.17
CA ILE A 393 9.00 -14.51 5.60
C ILE A 393 10.26 -14.54 4.73
N GLY A 394 10.41 -13.59 3.82
CA GLY A 394 11.54 -13.52 2.89
C GLY A 394 12.89 -13.38 3.59
N LEU A 395 12.97 -12.55 4.64
CA LEU A 395 14.18 -12.39 5.45
C LEU A 395 14.58 -13.73 6.11
N HIS A 396 13.64 -14.37 6.80
CA HIS A 396 13.91 -15.62 7.51
C HIS A 396 14.21 -16.76 6.52
N SER A 397 13.44 -16.87 5.43
CA SER A 397 13.71 -17.83 4.36
C SER A 397 15.12 -17.67 3.80
N LEU A 398 15.57 -16.45 3.49
CA LEU A 398 16.94 -16.22 3.02
C LEU A 398 18.01 -16.63 4.04
N ARG A 399 17.75 -16.47 5.35
CA ARG A 399 18.65 -16.99 6.41
C ARG A 399 18.72 -18.51 6.43
N HIS A 400 17.67 -19.19 5.97
CA HIS A 400 17.58 -20.65 5.93
C HIS A 400 18.18 -21.24 4.63
N VAL A 401 17.75 -20.76 3.46
CA VAL A 401 18.13 -21.35 2.17
C VAL A 401 19.39 -20.73 1.53
N ALA A 402 19.80 -19.55 2.00
CA ALA A 402 20.95 -18.80 1.48
C ALA A 402 21.80 -18.25 2.63
N SER A 403 22.24 -19.12 3.54
CA SER A 403 23.10 -18.75 4.67
C SER A 403 24.44 -18.13 4.22
N ASP A 404 24.93 -18.55 3.06
CA ASP A 404 26.12 -18.08 2.33
C ASP A 404 25.97 -16.72 1.63
N LEU A 405 24.76 -16.13 1.59
CA LEU A 405 24.54 -14.82 1.00
C LEU A 405 25.28 -13.70 1.77
N ARG A 406 26.05 -12.87 1.07
CA ARG A 406 26.67 -11.68 1.65
C ARG A 406 25.61 -10.67 2.11
N ARG A 407 25.68 -10.22 3.36
CA ARG A 407 24.73 -9.28 3.99
C ARG A 407 25.44 -8.00 4.47
N PRO A 408 25.51 -6.96 3.63
CA PRO A 408 26.20 -5.71 3.99
C PRO A 408 25.53 -4.97 5.14
N TYR A 409 24.20 -4.98 5.18
CA TYR A 409 23.41 -4.62 6.35
C TYR A 409 22.85 -5.91 6.95
N GLU A 410 23.14 -6.12 8.23
CA GLU A 410 22.68 -7.29 8.98
C GLU A 410 21.76 -6.87 10.11
N LEU A 411 20.51 -7.35 10.06
CA LEU A 411 19.51 -7.07 11.06
C LEU A 411 19.77 -7.92 12.31
N LYS A 412 20.11 -7.24 13.41
CA LYS A 412 20.21 -7.87 14.73
C LYS A 412 18.83 -8.35 15.17
N LEU A 413 18.79 -9.45 15.93
CA LEU A 413 17.55 -10.05 16.43
C LEU A 413 16.54 -10.44 15.32
N TRP A 414 17.04 -10.78 14.13
CA TRP A 414 16.18 -11.15 12.99
C TRP A 414 15.21 -12.30 13.33
N LYS A 415 15.58 -13.24 14.22
CA LYS A 415 14.70 -14.34 14.68
C LYS A 415 13.44 -13.85 15.40
N ILE A 416 13.46 -12.64 15.95
CA ILE A 416 12.33 -12.00 16.62
C ILE A 416 11.65 -11.02 15.65
N ILE A 417 12.43 -10.19 14.96
CA ILE A 417 11.89 -9.14 14.08
C ILE A 417 11.20 -9.73 12.85
N ALA A 418 11.71 -10.80 12.26
CA ALA A 418 11.11 -11.40 11.06
C ALA A 418 9.71 -11.99 11.33
N PRO A 419 9.47 -12.79 12.39
CA PRO A 419 8.12 -13.18 12.76
C PRO A 419 7.20 -11.99 13.07
N ILE A 420 7.68 -10.99 13.84
CA ILE A 420 6.90 -9.79 14.14
C ILE A 420 6.48 -9.07 12.85
N SER A 421 7.40 -8.89 11.90
CA SER A 421 7.09 -8.29 10.60
C SER A 421 5.97 -9.03 9.87
N THR A 422 5.97 -10.36 9.88
CA THR A 422 4.92 -11.16 9.24
C THR A 422 3.59 -11.04 9.98
N ILE A 423 3.60 -11.11 11.31
CA ILE A 423 2.39 -10.95 12.14
C ILE A 423 1.79 -9.56 11.92
N THR A 424 2.63 -8.52 11.96
CA THR A 424 2.21 -7.14 11.70
C THR A 424 1.53 -7.00 10.35
N ALA A 425 2.14 -7.51 9.26
CA ALA A 425 1.52 -7.44 7.95
C ALA A 425 0.18 -8.20 7.89
N GLY A 426 0.10 -9.38 8.50
CA GLY A 426 -1.15 -10.15 8.58
C GLY A 426 -2.23 -9.46 9.41
N LEU A 427 -1.87 -8.84 10.54
CA LEU A 427 -2.79 -8.10 11.40
C LEU A 427 -3.31 -6.84 10.72
N LEU A 428 -2.46 -6.11 9.99
CA LEU A 428 -2.89 -4.94 9.22
C LEU A 428 -3.90 -5.33 8.12
N VAL A 429 -3.71 -6.48 7.48
CA VAL A 429 -4.69 -7.03 6.52
C VAL A 429 -6.00 -7.41 7.23
N TYR A 430 -5.91 -8.05 8.40
CA TYR A 430 -7.06 -8.45 9.21
C TYR A 430 -7.88 -7.26 9.73
N TRP A 431 -7.23 -6.22 10.25
CA TRP A 431 -7.88 -5.00 10.76
C TRP A 431 -8.50 -4.14 9.65
N SER A 432 -8.28 -4.42 8.37
CA SER A 432 -8.91 -3.69 7.26
C SER A 432 -10.40 -3.97 7.10
N GLY A 433 -10.93 -4.95 7.83
CA GLY A 433 -12.33 -5.37 7.79
C GLY A 433 -12.61 -6.44 6.74
N PHE A 434 -13.68 -7.20 6.98
CA PHE A 434 -14.04 -8.34 6.12
C PHE A 434 -14.30 -7.95 4.66
N SER A 435 -14.97 -6.83 4.42
CA SER A 435 -15.29 -6.38 3.05
C SER A 435 -14.04 -6.07 2.24
N THR A 436 -13.11 -5.31 2.81
CA THR A 436 -11.81 -5.00 2.19
C THR A 436 -11.01 -6.28 1.91
N LEU A 437 -10.97 -7.16 2.91
CA LEU A 437 -10.27 -8.43 2.83
C LEU A 437 -10.83 -9.35 1.72
N PHE A 438 -12.16 -9.42 1.62
CA PHE A 438 -12.86 -10.18 0.59
C PHE A 438 -12.44 -9.73 -0.81
N TYR A 439 -12.48 -8.42 -1.10
CA TYR A 439 -12.09 -7.91 -2.42
C TYR A 439 -10.64 -8.23 -2.77
N ILE A 440 -9.72 -8.04 -1.82
CA ILE A 440 -8.28 -8.25 -2.07
C ILE A 440 -7.96 -9.72 -2.30
N ILE A 441 -8.58 -10.62 -1.54
CA ILE A 441 -8.35 -12.05 -1.69
C ILE A 441 -8.94 -12.55 -3.00
N VAL A 442 -10.16 -12.12 -3.36
CA VAL A 442 -10.75 -12.45 -4.66
C VAL A 442 -9.85 -11.96 -5.81
N MET A 443 -9.39 -10.71 -5.77
CA MET A 443 -8.47 -10.17 -6.79
C MET A 443 -7.13 -10.92 -6.85
N GLY A 444 -6.58 -11.31 -5.70
CA GLY A 444 -5.35 -12.11 -5.63
C GLY A 444 -5.52 -13.52 -6.21
N LEU A 445 -6.65 -14.16 -5.95
CA LEU A 445 -7.01 -15.48 -6.48
C LEU A 445 -7.29 -15.46 -7.99
N LEU A 446 -7.86 -14.36 -8.50
CA LEU A 446 -7.98 -14.15 -9.94
C LEU A 446 -6.60 -14.03 -10.60
N GLY A 447 -5.65 -13.34 -9.96
CA GLY A 447 -4.26 -13.32 -10.39
C GLY A 447 -3.65 -14.72 -10.47
N LEU A 448 -3.85 -15.53 -9.43
CA LEU A 448 -3.40 -16.93 -9.44
C LEU A 448 -4.02 -17.74 -10.59
N THR A 449 -5.29 -17.50 -10.91
CA THR A 449 -5.97 -18.14 -12.05
C THR A 449 -5.35 -17.73 -13.39
N VAL A 450 -5.02 -16.45 -13.56
CA VAL A 450 -4.29 -15.96 -14.74
C VAL A 450 -2.94 -16.65 -14.84
N PHE A 451 -2.21 -16.76 -13.73
CA PHE A 451 -0.93 -17.47 -13.70
C PHE A 451 -1.05 -18.92 -14.14
N PHE A 452 -2.05 -19.64 -13.63
CA PHE A 452 -2.31 -21.02 -14.04
C PHE A 452 -2.72 -21.13 -15.52
N ALA A 453 -3.52 -20.19 -16.04
CA ALA A 453 -3.88 -20.15 -17.45
C ALA A 453 -2.65 -19.98 -18.36
N LEU A 454 -1.66 -19.19 -17.93
CA LEU A 454 -0.41 -18.97 -18.66
C LEU A 454 0.55 -20.17 -18.58
N ASN A 455 0.46 -20.99 -17.53
CA ASN A 455 1.41 -22.07 -17.22
C ASN A 455 0.79 -23.49 -17.24
N SER A 456 -0.42 -23.64 -17.78
CA SER A 456 -1.13 -24.92 -17.88
C SER A 456 -1.32 -25.34 -19.34
N LYS A 457 -1.36 -26.66 -19.57
CA LYS A 457 -1.72 -27.25 -20.87
C LYS A 457 -3.21 -27.06 -21.21
N MET A 458 -4.08 -26.96 -20.19
CA MET A 458 -5.53 -26.89 -20.33
C MET A 458 -6.05 -25.49 -20.04
N LYS A 459 -5.88 -24.56 -20.98
CA LYS A 459 -6.28 -23.15 -20.81
C LYS A 459 -7.77 -22.96 -20.48
N ILE A 460 -8.64 -23.79 -21.08
CA ILE A 460 -10.09 -23.69 -20.88
C ILE A 460 -10.50 -23.92 -19.42
N ILE A 461 -9.87 -24.87 -18.72
CA ILE A 461 -10.14 -25.16 -17.31
C ILE A 461 -9.82 -23.94 -16.44
N ASN A 462 -8.75 -23.21 -16.76
CA ASN A 462 -8.36 -22.04 -15.98
C ASN A 462 -9.29 -20.85 -16.23
N ILE A 463 -9.74 -20.65 -17.47
CA ILE A 463 -10.72 -19.60 -17.79
C ILE A 463 -12.06 -19.89 -17.10
N THR A 464 -12.56 -21.13 -17.18
CA THR A 464 -13.81 -21.51 -16.48
C THR A 464 -13.66 -21.38 -14.97
N SER A 465 -12.51 -21.76 -14.40
CA SER A 465 -12.20 -21.56 -12.99
C SER A 465 -12.25 -20.09 -12.57
N GLY A 466 -11.72 -19.17 -13.39
CA GLY A 466 -11.79 -17.73 -13.13
C GLY A 466 -13.24 -17.22 -13.13
N ILE A 467 -14.06 -17.70 -14.06
CA ILE A 467 -15.50 -17.39 -14.10
C ILE A 467 -16.20 -17.94 -12.85
N ILE A 468 -15.86 -19.16 -12.41
CA ILE A 468 -16.43 -19.76 -11.20
C ILE A 468 -16.08 -18.94 -9.95
N ILE A 469 -14.84 -18.45 -9.84
CA ILE A 469 -14.42 -17.57 -8.72
C ILE A 469 -15.23 -16.28 -8.76
N LEU A 470 -15.34 -15.60 -9.91
CA LEU A 470 -16.13 -14.38 -10.02
C LEU A 470 -17.61 -14.61 -9.70
N PHE A 471 -18.18 -15.68 -10.22
CA PHE A 471 -19.58 -16.01 -10.02
C PHE A 471 -19.88 -16.38 -8.56
N SER A 472 -19.03 -17.18 -7.92
CA SER A 472 -19.19 -17.52 -6.50
C SER A 472 -19.01 -16.30 -5.60
N SER A 473 -18.04 -15.44 -5.91
CA SER A 473 -17.87 -14.13 -5.24
C SER A 473 -19.11 -13.26 -5.37
N TYR A 474 -19.68 -13.16 -6.58
CA TYR A 474 -20.90 -12.38 -6.82
C TYR A 474 -22.10 -12.95 -6.06
N LEU A 475 -22.30 -14.27 -6.09
CA LEU A 475 -23.36 -14.92 -5.33
C LEU A 475 -23.23 -14.67 -3.84
N PHE A 476 -22.02 -14.75 -3.29
CA PHE A 476 -21.77 -14.47 -1.88
C PHE A 476 -22.01 -12.99 -1.53
N TYR A 477 -21.57 -12.07 -2.39
CA TYR A 477 -21.83 -10.64 -2.25
C TYR A 477 -23.35 -10.34 -2.22
N MET A 478 -24.12 -10.95 -3.12
CA MET A 478 -25.58 -10.81 -3.13
C MET A 478 -26.23 -11.44 -1.90
N ALA A 479 -25.78 -12.64 -1.50
CA ALA A 479 -26.30 -13.39 -0.35
C ALA A 479 -26.05 -12.71 1.01
N THR A 480 -25.12 -11.75 1.04
CA THR A 480 -24.79 -10.91 2.22
C THR A 480 -25.28 -9.47 2.08
N ASN A 481 -26.08 -9.19 1.05
CA ASN A 481 -26.57 -7.86 0.67
C ASN A 481 -25.45 -6.80 0.65
N GLY A 482 -24.43 -7.10 -0.16
CA GLY A 482 -23.26 -6.28 -0.33
C GLY A 482 -22.26 -6.36 0.82
N LEU A 483 -22.11 -7.56 1.43
CA LEU A 483 -21.22 -7.81 2.56
C LEU A 483 -21.61 -7.02 3.83
N ASN A 484 -22.88 -6.65 3.98
CA ASN A 484 -23.38 -5.94 5.16
C ASN A 484 -24.02 -6.87 6.19
N TYR A 485 -24.48 -8.05 5.76
CA TYR A 485 -25.17 -9.02 6.62
C TYR A 485 -24.51 -10.39 6.55
N SER A 486 -24.46 -11.07 7.69
CA SER A 486 -23.88 -12.40 7.80
C SER A 486 -24.69 -13.44 7.01
N ASN A 487 -24.00 -14.29 6.26
CA ASN A 487 -24.56 -15.51 5.67
C ASN A 487 -23.56 -16.66 5.77
N ASN A 488 -23.62 -17.42 6.87
CA ASN A 488 -22.63 -18.45 7.20
C ASN A 488 -22.62 -19.61 6.18
N ILE A 489 -23.80 -19.98 5.66
CA ILE A 489 -23.92 -21.01 4.62
C ILE A 489 -23.30 -20.49 3.31
N GLY A 490 -23.58 -19.24 2.95
CA GLY A 490 -22.97 -18.58 1.81
C GLY A 490 -21.44 -18.56 1.89
N LEU A 491 -20.88 -18.23 3.06
CA LEU A 491 -19.43 -18.21 3.28
C LEU A 491 -18.82 -19.60 3.10
N LEU A 492 -19.44 -20.63 3.68
CA LEU A 492 -18.97 -22.01 3.56
C LEU A 492 -18.98 -22.48 2.10
N LEU A 493 -20.08 -22.24 1.37
CA LEU A 493 -20.19 -22.59 -0.04
C LEU A 493 -19.14 -21.86 -0.89
N PHE A 494 -18.95 -20.57 -0.63
CA PHE A 494 -17.94 -19.75 -1.29
C PHE A 494 -16.52 -20.32 -1.08
N LEU A 495 -16.14 -20.60 0.16
CA LEU A 495 -14.83 -21.17 0.50
C LEU A 495 -14.62 -22.56 -0.13
N LEU A 496 -15.65 -23.41 -0.11
CA LEU A 496 -15.59 -24.74 -0.73
C LEU A 496 -15.42 -24.65 -2.25
N MET A 497 -16.17 -23.76 -2.92
CA MET A 497 -16.06 -23.55 -4.36
C MET A 497 -14.67 -23.04 -4.74
N ILE A 498 -14.14 -22.03 -4.04
CA ILE A 498 -12.81 -21.50 -4.29
C ILE A 498 -11.74 -22.58 -4.08
N THR A 499 -11.78 -23.28 -2.95
CA THR A 499 -10.79 -24.30 -2.62
C THR A 499 -10.78 -25.42 -3.65
N SER A 500 -11.97 -25.91 -4.04
CA SER A 500 -12.13 -26.95 -5.07
C SER A 500 -11.59 -26.49 -6.42
N THR A 501 -11.81 -25.23 -6.78
CA THR A 501 -11.33 -24.62 -8.03
C THR A 501 -9.81 -24.55 -8.05
N ILE A 502 -9.18 -24.07 -6.98
CA ILE A 502 -7.71 -23.97 -6.88
C ILE A 502 -7.08 -25.37 -6.93
N ILE A 503 -7.66 -26.34 -6.22
CA ILE A 503 -7.21 -27.75 -6.28
C ILE A 503 -7.27 -28.26 -7.72
N LEU A 504 -8.40 -28.07 -8.40
CA LEU A 504 -8.58 -28.49 -9.79
C LEU A 504 -7.53 -27.87 -10.71
N GLN A 505 -7.28 -26.56 -10.62
CA GLN A 505 -6.27 -25.87 -11.41
C GLN A 505 -4.85 -26.41 -11.14
N SER A 506 -4.54 -26.70 -9.87
CA SER A 506 -3.22 -27.19 -9.46
C SER A 506 -2.87 -28.56 -10.05
N LEU A 507 -3.86 -29.37 -10.43
CA LEU A 507 -3.64 -30.69 -11.06
C LEU A 507 -3.12 -30.59 -12.50
N PHE A 508 -3.38 -29.47 -13.19
CA PHE A 508 -3.04 -29.28 -14.61
C PHE A 508 -1.91 -28.28 -14.84
N ILE A 509 -1.24 -27.82 -13.78
CA ILE A 509 -0.17 -26.84 -13.87
C ILE A 509 1.17 -27.50 -14.27
N ASN A 510 1.90 -26.87 -15.19
CA ASN A 510 3.23 -27.34 -15.60
C ASN A 510 4.35 -26.68 -14.77
N ILE A 511 4.33 -26.89 -13.45
CA ILE A 511 5.30 -26.33 -12.50
C ILE A 511 5.85 -27.43 -11.58
N PRO A 512 7.15 -27.38 -11.22
CA PRO A 512 7.74 -28.32 -10.27
C PRO A 512 6.96 -28.41 -8.95
N ILE A 513 6.74 -29.63 -8.47
CA ILE A 513 6.04 -29.91 -7.21
C ILE A 513 6.65 -29.15 -6.02
N LYS A 514 7.97 -28.91 -6.03
CA LYS A 514 8.65 -28.12 -5.00
C LYS A 514 8.09 -26.69 -4.88
N GLU A 515 7.78 -26.04 -6.00
CA GLU A 515 7.20 -24.69 -6.00
C GLU A 515 5.74 -24.71 -5.55
N ILE A 516 4.99 -25.77 -5.91
CA ILE A 516 3.60 -25.96 -5.43
C ILE A 516 3.60 -26.08 -3.90
N LYS A 517 4.46 -26.95 -3.33
CA LYS A 517 4.60 -27.10 -1.88
C LYS A 517 5.03 -25.80 -1.19
N ALA A 518 5.96 -25.05 -1.80
CA ALA A 518 6.41 -23.74 -1.32
C ALA A 518 5.32 -22.65 -1.36
N SER A 519 4.20 -22.89 -2.05
CA SER A 519 3.09 -21.94 -2.19
C SER A 519 1.88 -22.24 -1.29
N LEU A 520 1.82 -23.43 -0.68
CA LEU A 520 0.66 -23.86 0.12
C LEU A 520 0.37 -22.94 1.30
N TRP A 521 1.41 -22.41 1.96
CA TRP A 521 1.24 -21.49 3.08
C TRP A 521 0.47 -20.23 2.66
N LEU A 522 0.66 -19.74 1.43
CA LEU A 522 0.00 -18.53 0.93
C LEU A 522 -1.48 -18.79 0.69
N LEU A 523 -1.83 -19.96 0.15
CA LEU A 523 -3.22 -20.38 -0.04
C LEU A 523 -3.92 -20.57 1.30
N ILE A 524 -3.25 -21.22 2.26
CA ILE A 524 -3.76 -21.40 3.63
C ILE A 524 -3.96 -20.03 4.29
N PHE A 525 -3.02 -19.10 4.13
CA PHE A 525 -3.16 -17.74 4.62
C PHE A 525 -4.37 -17.03 4.00
N MET A 526 -4.45 -16.96 2.67
CA MET A 526 -5.51 -16.24 1.96
C MET A 526 -6.89 -16.82 2.26
N LEU A 527 -7.03 -18.15 2.29
CA LEU A 527 -8.34 -18.76 2.57
C LEU A 527 -8.66 -18.78 4.06
N GLY A 528 -7.65 -18.89 4.94
CA GLY A 528 -7.82 -18.97 6.38
C GLY A 528 -8.10 -17.63 7.06
N ILE A 529 -7.58 -16.53 6.52
CA ILE A 529 -7.81 -15.20 7.12
C ILE A 529 -9.23 -14.68 6.89
N MET A 530 -9.92 -15.11 5.83
CA MET A 530 -11.33 -14.72 5.57
C MET A 530 -12.30 -15.14 6.68
N PRO A 531 -12.39 -16.43 7.07
CA PRO A 531 -13.28 -16.83 8.16
C PRO A 531 -12.85 -16.21 9.49
N LEU A 532 -11.56 -16.04 9.75
CA LEU A 532 -11.09 -15.34 10.95
C LEU A 532 -11.61 -13.92 11.01
N SER A 533 -11.52 -13.16 9.92
CA SER A 533 -12.06 -11.80 9.84
C SER A 533 -13.59 -11.80 9.90
N TYR A 534 -14.27 -12.73 9.23
CA TYR A 534 -15.73 -12.81 9.20
C TYR A 534 -16.35 -13.00 10.59
N PHE A 535 -15.73 -13.83 11.44
CA PHE A 535 -16.17 -14.16 12.80
C PHE A 535 -15.56 -13.26 13.90
N SER A 536 -15.02 -12.11 13.51
CA SER A 536 -14.36 -11.16 14.41
C SER A 536 -15.14 -9.85 14.60
N PRO A 537 -14.68 -8.94 15.47
CA PRO A 537 -15.27 -7.62 15.61
C PRO A 537 -15.14 -6.79 14.33
N PHE A 538 -14.22 -7.13 13.42
CA PHE A 538 -14.02 -6.50 12.11
C PHE A 538 -14.83 -7.19 10.99
N GLY A 539 -15.68 -8.15 11.35
CA GLY A 539 -16.45 -9.00 10.44
C GLY A 539 -17.94 -8.75 10.46
N LEU A 540 -18.69 -9.75 9.99
CA LEU A 540 -20.16 -9.72 9.97
C LEU A 540 -20.78 -10.43 11.17
N VAL A 541 -19.98 -11.20 11.91
CA VAL A 541 -20.41 -11.92 13.12
C VAL A 541 -19.34 -11.75 14.18
N ASP A 542 -19.64 -11.02 15.27
CA ASP A 542 -18.71 -10.84 16.39
C ASP A 542 -18.75 -12.06 17.34
N LEU A 543 -18.17 -13.18 16.88
CA LEU A 543 -18.11 -14.43 17.65
C LEU A 543 -16.84 -14.54 18.49
N ILE A 544 -15.73 -14.01 17.97
CA ILE A 544 -14.43 -14.00 18.64
C ILE A 544 -14.16 -12.55 19.07
N PRO A 545 -14.49 -12.15 20.31
CA PRO A 545 -14.37 -10.75 20.70
C PRO A 545 -12.91 -10.36 20.97
N PHE A 546 -12.64 -9.05 20.91
CA PHE A 546 -11.39 -8.48 21.38
C PHE A 546 -11.19 -8.74 22.89
N PRO A 547 -9.96 -9.08 23.36
CA PRO A 547 -8.69 -9.22 22.63
C PRO A 547 -8.37 -10.66 22.17
N TYR A 548 -9.30 -11.61 22.29
CA TYR A 548 -9.04 -13.02 21.96
C TYR A 548 -8.79 -13.22 20.47
N ASP A 549 -9.48 -12.45 19.64
CA ASP A 549 -9.32 -12.42 18.19
C ASP A 549 -7.87 -12.10 17.79
N LEU A 550 -7.29 -11.06 18.39
CA LEU A 550 -5.92 -10.62 18.17
C LEU A 550 -4.91 -11.72 18.52
N ILE A 551 -5.12 -12.41 19.64
CA ILE A 551 -4.25 -13.51 20.09
C ILE A 551 -4.34 -14.68 19.11
N ILE A 552 -5.56 -15.10 18.75
CA ILE A 552 -5.80 -16.24 17.85
C ILE A 552 -5.19 -15.96 16.47
N VAL A 553 -5.47 -14.79 15.88
CA VAL A 553 -4.93 -14.40 14.59
C VAL A 553 -3.40 -14.33 14.65
N SER A 554 -2.83 -13.75 15.69
CA SER A 554 -1.37 -13.68 15.85
C SER A 554 -0.71 -15.07 15.93
N LEU A 555 -1.30 -16.01 16.67
CA LEU A 555 -0.79 -17.39 16.75
C LEU A 555 -0.86 -18.12 15.41
N ILE A 556 -1.95 -17.93 14.66
CA ILE A 556 -2.11 -18.50 13.32
C ILE A 556 -1.06 -17.90 12.37
N LEU A 557 -0.84 -16.59 12.41
CA LEU A 557 0.18 -15.90 11.60
C LEU A 557 1.60 -16.36 11.94
N ILE A 558 1.90 -16.64 13.21
CA ILE A 558 3.16 -17.27 13.62
C ILE A 558 3.30 -18.66 12.97
N GLY A 559 2.26 -19.49 13.04
CA GLY A 559 2.24 -20.79 12.40
C GLY A 559 2.50 -20.70 10.89
N ILE A 560 1.82 -19.77 10.21
CA ILE A 560 2.00 -19.49 8.78
C ILE A 560 3.42 -19.03 8.47
N HIS A 561 3.99 -18.13 9.29
CA HIS A 561 5.37 -17.66 9.11
C HIS A 561 6.36 -18.83 9.09
N TYR A 562 6.33 -19.70 10.10
CA TYR A 562 7.26 -20.83 10.18
C TYR A 562 6.97 -21.91 9.13
N ALA A 563 5.70 -22.13 8.76
CA ALA A 563 5.34 -23.02 7.66
C ALA A 563 5.92 -22.52 6.33
N ALA A 564 5.81 -21.21 6.06
CA ALA A 564 6.38 -20.58 4.87
C ALA A 564 7.90 -20.74 4.82
N VAL A 565 8.59 -20.38 5.92
CA VAL A 565 10.05 -20.51 6.04
C VAL A 565 10.51 -21.94 5.81
N LYS A 566 9.85 -22.93 6.41
CA LYS A 566 10.17 -24.35 6.23
C LYS A 566 9.94 -24.83 4.79
N SER A 567 8.98 -24.24 4.09
CA SER A 567 8.66 -24.57 2.70
C SER A 567 9.51 -23.82 1.67
N SER A 568 10.38 -22.90 2.10
CA SER A 568 11.20 -22.09 1.20
C SER A 568 12.22 -22.93 0.43
N ILE A 569 12.57 -22.45 -0.77
CA ILE A 569 13.43 -23.14 -1.72
C ILE A 569 14.57 -22.24 -2.18
N ARG A 570 15.73 -22.84 -2.43
CA ARG A 570 16.85 -22.18 -3.13
C ARG A 570 16.58 -22.27 -4.64
N THR A 571 16.13 -21.17 -5.23
CA THR A 571 15.86 -21.08 -6.67
C THR A 571 17.14 -20.94 -7.48
N SER A 572 17.08 -21.26 -8.78
CA SER A 572 18.19 -21.07 -9.73
C SER A 572 18.67 -19.62 -9.77
N GLU A 573 17.73 -18.69 -9.73
CA GLU A 573 17.96 -17.26 -9.77
C GLU A 573 18.66 -16.78 -8.49
N LEU A 574 18.32 -17.38 -7.33
CA LEU A 574 19.01 -17.12 -6.08
C LEU A 574 20.45 -17.67 -6.10
N GLU A 575 20.66 -18.85 -6.67
CA GLU A 575 21.99 -19.44 -6.87
C GLU A 575 22.89 -18.54 -7.72
N GLU A 576 22.36 -18.04 -8.84
CA GLU A 576 23.05 -17.11 -9.73
C GLU A 576 23.45 -15.81 -8.99
N ILE A 577 22.60 -15.29 -8.11
CA ILE A 577 22.90 -14.10 -7.30
C ILE A 577 24.04 -14.37 -6.32
N ILE A 578 24.01 -15.52 -5.64
CA ILE A 578 25.04 -15.88 -4.66
C ILE A 578 26.40 -16.02 -5.36
N ASN A 579 26.43 -16.74 -6.48
CA ASN A 579 27.65 -16.93 -7.27
C ASN A 579 28.20 -15.61 -7.83
N ALA A 580 27.34 -14.71 -8.28
CA ALA A 580 27.75 -13.39 -8.76
C ALA A 580 28.32 -12.47 -7.66
N ASN A 581 27.93 -12.68 -6.40
CA ASN A 581 28.42 -11.91 -5.24
C ASN A 581 29.71 -12.48 -4.62
N ALA A 582 30.11 -13.69 -5.00
CA ALA A 582 31.33 -14.34 -4.54
C ALA A 582 32.59 -13.91 -5.34
N VAL A 583 32.37 -13.30 -6.50
CA VAL A 583 33.39 -12.66 -7.38
C VAL A 583 33.44 -11.17 -7.08
#